data_AF-A0A523X7J3-F1
#
_entry.id   AF-A0A523X7J3-F1
#
_cell.length_a   1.000
_cell.length_b   1.000
_cell.length_c   1.000
_cell.angle_alpha   90.00
_cell.angle_beta   90.00
_cell.angle_gamma   90.00
#
_symmetry.space_group_name_H-M   'P 1'
#
loop_
_entity.id
_entity.type
_entity.pdbx_description
1 polymer ?
#
loop_
_entity_poly.entity_id
_entity_poly.type
_entity_poly.pdbx_seq_one_letter_code
_entity_poly.pdbx_strand_id
1 'polypeptide(L)'
;MDGTILQQGTFTSKGSVKAIKLRADIDFLRVFNYTVAGSDQTTAIGVAYYWQRGMPVDGGIEYKKSDSANADNMIEAISSGGFTLIDSADKTLGGLKSTITEISNDAIPVITNSGVNGISSGDVVRLIDVEGAQQLGGMDFTVGKNTLSDTTFSLDYMSQIVSATTGSWRKVNFDQQFYPTRRSITSITKASKAILKFSVQHKLEIGQSFKIEIPVIYGMQEMNGLSGSIIEVNTDENTITVDIDSSGFSSFEFPLTLDVPFSRAEIIPVGTPSSIENANYLGSATKNITYIGILLASGLNSPAGSNDDKIFWQAGKSFSVENN
;
A
#
# COMPACT_ATOMS: atom_id res chain seq x y z
N MET A 1 21.04 -26.85 14.09
CA MET A 1 19.99 -27.35 15.00
C MET A 1 18.80 -26.42 14.86
N ASP A 2 17.63 -26.98 14.59
CA ASP A 2 16.43 -26.20 14.27
C ASP A 2 15.79 -25.69 15.56
N GLY A 3 15.61 -24.37 15.63
CA GLY A 3 14.98 -23.68 16.75
C GLY A 3 13.49 -24.01 16.92
N THR A 4 12.88 -23.52 18.01
CA THR A 4 11.44 -23.69 18.23
C THR A 4 10.64 -22.97 17.14
N ILE A 5 9.84 -23.73 16.38
CA ILE A 5 8.89 -23.17 15.40
C ILE A 5 7.77 -22.48 16.18
N LEU A 6 7.55 -21.20 15.88
CA LEU A 6 6.50 -20.39 16.50
C LEU A 6 5.29 -20.20 15.58
N GLN A 7 5.52 -20.17 14.27
CA GLN A 7 4.49 -19.93 13.27
C GLN A 7 4.86 -20.62 11.95
N GLN A 8 3.88 -21.13 11.23
CA GLN A 8 4.06 -21.72 9.91
C GLN A 8 2.82 -21.51 9.06
N GLY A 9 2.95 -21.70 7.76
CA GLY A 9 1.80 -21.65 6.85
C GLY A 9 2.16 -21.95 5.41
N THR A 10 1.18 -21.81 4.54
CA THR A 10 1.33 -21.98 3.09
C THR A 10 0.67 -20.85 2.33
N PHE A 11 1.13 -20.57 1.12
CA PHE A 11 0.42 -19.73 0.17
C PHE A 11 0.67 -20.19 -1.27
N THR A 12 -0.22 -19.81 -2.18
CA THR A 12 0.04 -19.86 -3.63
C THR A 12 0.58 -18.51 -4.05
N SER A 13 1.76 -18.50 -4.67
CA SER A 13 2.38 -17.27 -5.16
C SER A 13 1.58 -16.68 -6.31
N LYS A 14 1.59 -15.35 -6.38
CA LYS A 14 0.98 -14.58 -7.47
C LYS A 14 2.04 -13.99 -8.42
N GLY A 15 3.31 -14.43 -8.29
CA GLY A 15 4.43 -13.83 -9.00
C GLY A 15 4.74 -12.40 -8.57
N SER A 16 4.25 -11.98 -7.41
CA SER A 16 4.46 -10.65 -6.83
C SER A 16 5.00 -10.77 -5.41
N VAL A 17 5.65 -9.71 -4.90
CA VAL A 17 6.17 -9.64 -3.52
C VAL A 17 5.12 -10.10 -2.51
N LYS A 18 5.53 -10.91 -1.53
CA LYS A 18 4.65 -11.46 -0.50
C LYS A 18 5.06 -10.99 0.89
N ALA A 19 4.16 -10.31 1.58
CA ALA A 19 4.31 -10.03 3.01
C ALA A 19 3.83 -11.22 3.85
N ILE A 20 4.66 -11.69 4.77
CA ILE A 20 4.29 -12.62 5.84
C ILE A 20 4.23 -11.83 7.15
N LYS A 21 3.05 -11.79 7.77
CA LYS A 21 2.86 -11.17 9.10
C LYS A 21 3.34 -12.13 10.17
N LEU A 22 4.28 -11.66 10.99
CA LEU A 22 4.99 -12.48 11.97
C LEU A 22 4.94 -11.80 13.33
N ARG A 23 5.22 -12.57 14.38
CA ARG A 23 5.45 -11.97 15.70
C ARG A 23 6.76 -11.20 15.71
N ALA A 24 6.85 -10.17 16.55
CA ALA A 24 8.05 -9.32 16.66
C ALA A 24 9.30 -10.09 17.13
N ASP A 25 9.10 -11.23 17.78
CA ASP A 25 10.13 -12.03 18.43
C ASP A 25 10.70 -13.14 17.54
N ILE A 26 10.40 -13.22 16.25
CA ILE A 26 11.06 -14.23 15.40
C ILE A 26 12.56 -13.94 15.21
N ASP A 27 13.36 -14.99 15.12
CA ASP A 27 14.79 -14.89 14.84
C ASP A 27 15.14 -15.43 13.44
N PHE A 28 14.38 -16.40 12.93
CA PHE A 28 14.57 -16.96 11.60
C PHE A 28 13.26 -17.18 10.84
N LEU A 29 13.37 -17.22 9.52
CA LEU A 29 12.32 -17.62 8.59
C LEU A 29 12.92 -18.60 7.56
N ARG A 30 12.21 -19.69 7.30
CA ARG A 30 12.48 -20.62 6.19
C ARG A 30 11.30 -20.65 5.24
N VAL A 31 11.60 -20.71 3.96
CA VAL A 31 10.61 -20.77 2.90
C VAL A 31 10.99 -21.89 1.94
N PHE A 32 10.01 -22.70 1.54
CA PHE A 32 10.17 -23.85 0.66
C PHE A 32 9.20 -23.71 -0.50
N ASN A 33 9.70 -23.81 -1.72
CA ASN A 33 8.89 -23.85 -2.92
C ASN A 33 8.59 -25.31 -3.29
N TYR A 34 7.44 -25.83 -2.86
CA TYR A 34 7.07 -27.23 -3.10
C TYR A 34 6.78 -27.52 -4.58
N THR A 35 6.33 -26.53 -5.36
CA THR A 35 6.13 -26.71 -6.79
C THR A 35 7.47 -26.99 -7.48
N VAL A 36 8.48 -26.17 -7.24
CA VAL A 36 9.82 -26.34 -7.82
C VAL A 36 10.51 -27.58 -7.25
N ALA A 37 10.38 -27.84 -5.95
CA ALA A 37 10.97 -29.02 -5.32
C ALA A 37 10.42 -30.33 -5.92
N GLY A 38 9.13 -30.38 -6.26
CA GLY A 38 8.46 -31.56 -6.82
C GLY A 38 8.58 -31.71 -8.34
N SER A 39 9.16 -30.74 -9.06
CA SER A 39 9.31 -30.78 -10.52
C SER A 39 10.77 -31.00 -10.94
N ASP A 40 10.96 -31.55 -12.14
CA ASP A 40 12.28 -31.64 -12.77
C ASP A 40 12.70 -30.27 -13.28
N GLN A 41 13.99 -29.95 -13.15
CA GLN A 41 14.51 -28.60 -13.39
C GLN A 41 15.69 -28.65 -14.34
N THR A 42 15.50 -28.13 -15.55
CA THR A 42 16.56 -28.03 -16.57
C THR A 42 17.67 -27.05 -16.20
N THR A 43 17.38 -26.12 -15.31
CA THR A 43 18.29 -25.10 -14.79
C THR A 43 18.27 -25.12 -13.27
N ALA A 44 19.34 -24.65 -12.63
CA ALA A 44 19.35 -24.58 -11.16
C ALA A 44 18.36 -23.49 -10.69
N ILE A 45 17.31 -23.90 -9.97
CA ILE A 45 16.27 -23.01 -9.42
C ILE A 45 16.21 -23.15 -7.90
N GLY A 46 16.00 -22.03 -7.21
CA GLY A 46 15.84 -22.03 -5.75
C GLY A 46 14.61 -22.80 -5.28
N VAL A 47 14.82 -23.73 -4.34
CA VAL A 47 13.79 -24.59 -3.74
C VAL A 47 13.59 -24.34 -2.26
N ALA A 48 14.62 -23.90 -1.55
CA ALA A 48 14.53 -23.51 -0.16
C ALA A 48 15.32 -22.24 0.10
N TYR A 49 14.82 -21.45 1.04
CA TYR A 49 15.37 -20.15 1.38
C TYR A 49 15.40 -20.00 2.89
N TYR A 50 16.47 -19.38 3.40
CA TYR A 50 16.65 -19.13 4.82
C TYR A 50 17.01 -17.67 5.06
N TRP A 51 16.38 -17.09 6.07
CA TRP A 51 16.73 -15.77 6.61
C TRP A 51 16.84 -15.86 8.12
N GLN A 52 17.76 -15.07 8.68
CA GLN A 52 17.80 -14.81 10.12
C GLN A 52 18.05 -13.34 10.42
N ARG A 53 17.64 -12.91 11.61
CA ARG A 53 17.89 -11.57 12.12
C ARG A 53 19.39 -11.25 12.10
N GLY A 54 19.73 -10.07 11.58
CA GLY A 54 21.10 -9.62 11.40
C GLY A 54 21.66 -9.85 10.00
N MET A 55 20.97 -10.62 9.15
CA MET A 55 21.26 -10.62 7.71
C MET A 55 20.93 -9.25 7.08
N PRO A 56 21.65 -8.85 6.01
CA PRO A 56 21.38 -7.59 5.33
C PRO A 56 19.96 -7.55 4.74
N VAL A 57 19.46 -6.34 4.49
CA VAL A 57 18.22 -6.12 3.75
C VAL A 57 18.32 -6.77 2.37
N ASP A 58 17.23 -7.44 1.95
CA ASP A 58 17.13 -8.22 0.72
C ASP A 58 18.09 -9.41 0.65
N GLY A 59 18.71 -9.76 1.78
CA GLY A 59 19.63 -10.87 1.92
C GLY A 59 18.94 -12.18 2.30
N GLY A 60 19.66 -13.28 2.16
CA GLY A 60 19.22 -14.62 2.58
C GLY A 60 20.19 -15.70 2.12
N ILE A 61 19.89 -16.96 2.43
CA ILE A 61 20.55 -18.14 1.88
C ILE A 61 19.57 -18.83 0.94
N GLU A 62 20.04 -19.23 -0.23
CA GLU A 62 19.26 -19.96 -1.24
C GLU A 62 19.83 -21.36 -1.43
N TYR A 63 18.95 -22.35 -1.49
CA TYR A 63 19.25 -23.73 -1.82
C TYR A 63 18.64 -24.02 -3.18
N LYS A 64 19.45 -24.44 -4.15
CA LYS A 64 19.02 -24.67 -5.53
C LYS A 64 18.99 -26.15 -5.86
N LYS A 65 17.90 -26.55 -6.51
CA LYS A 65 17.80 -27.86 -7.16
C LYS A 65 18.30 -27.75 -8.59
N SER A 66 19.26 -28.60 -8.97
CA SER A 66 19.77 -28.73 -10.34
C SER A 66 19.43 -30.10 -10.94
N ASP A 67 19.61 -30.25 -12.25
CA ASP A 67 19.10 -31.38 -13.02
C ASP A 67 19.73 -32.75 -12.67
N SER A 68 18.95 -33.81 -12.87
CA SER A 68 19.24 -35.26 -12.86
C SER A 68 19.78 -35.96 -11.59
N ALA A 69 20.30 -35.29 -10.55
CA ALA A 69 20.98 -36.01 -9.45
C ALA A 69 20.34 -35.90 -8.05
N ASN A 70 19.19 -35.22 -7.88
CA ASN A 70 18.73 -34.78 -6.56
C ASN A 70 19.83 -34.05 -5.77
N ALA A 71 20.68 -33.30 -6.47
CA ALA A 71 21.75 -32.51 -5.87
C ALA A 71 21.20 -31.13 -5.47
N ASP A 72 21.31 -30.82 -4.19
CA ASP A 72 20.99 -29.50 -3.63
C ASP A 72 22.29 -28.68 -3.52
N ASN A 73 22.37 -27.61 -4.30
CA ASN A 73 23.50 -26.68 -4.29
C ASN A 73 23.14 -25.48 -3.44
N MET A 74 23.80 -25.34 -2.28
CA MET A 74 23.67 -24.14 -1.46
C MET A 74 24.40 -22.98 -2.14
N ILE A 75 23.68 -21.90 -2.44
CA ILE A 75 24.27 -20.60 -2.76
C ILE A 75 24.30 -19.79 -1.46
N GLU A 76 25.50 -19.53 -0.99
CA GLU A 76 25.72 -18.69 0.17
C GLU A 76 25.55 -17.22 -0.22
N ALA A 77 24.58 -16.57 0.41
CA ALA A 77 24.22 -15.15 0.27
C ALA A 77 23.54 -14.75 -1.06
N ILE A 78 22.20 -14.76 -1.03
CA ILE A 78 21.39 -13.86 -1.86
C ILE A 78 21.79 -12.43 -1.45
N SER A 79 22.27 -11.63 -2.40
CA SER A 79 22.68 -10.24 -2.17
C SER A 79 21.60 -9.22 -2.56
N SER A 80 20.55 -9.66 -3.24
CA SER A 80 19.37 -8.86 -3.61
C SER A 80 18.19 -9.77 -3.92
N GLY A 81 16.95 -9.30 -3.73
CA GLY A 81 15.76 -10.09 -4.03
C GLY A 81 15.55 -11.29 -3.09
N GLY A 82 16.03 -11.20 -1.85
CA GLY A 82 15.78 -12.17 -0.78
C GLY A 82 14.66 -11.72 0.15
N PHE A 83 15.03 -11.45 1.40
CA PHE A 83 14.10 -11.16 2.49
C PHE A 83 14.30 -9.75 3.03
N THR A 84 13.20 -9.04 3.28
CA THR A 84 13.22 -7.71 3.92
C THR A 84 12.42 -7.77 5.21
N LEU A 85 13.06 -7.55 6.36
CA LEU A 85 12.33 -7.34 7.61
C LEU A 85 11.53 -6.05 7.49
N ILE A 86 10.24 -6.11 7.81
CA ILE A 86 9.36 -4.95 7.80
C ILE A 86 8.73 -4.73 9.16
N ASP A 87 8.70 -3.47 9.57
CA ASP A 87 7.88 -2.98 10.66
C ASP A 87 6.97 -1.90 10.09
N SER A 88 5.68 -2.20 9.93
CA SER A 88 4.75 -1.22 9.39
C SER A 88 4.35 -0.14 10.42
N ALA A 89 4.81 -0.24 11.67
CA ALA A 89 4.73 0.86 12.62
C ALA A 89 5.77 1.95 12.30
N ASP A 90 6.86 1.61 11.62
CA ASP A 90 7.78 2.58 11.08
C ASP A 90 7.17 3.23 9.83
N LYS A 91 6.80 4.51 9.93
CA LYS A 91 6.29 5.30 8.79
C LYS A 91 7.42 5.84 7.91
N THR A 92 8.60 5.23 7.92
CA THR A 92 9.70 5.68 7.08
C THR A 92 9.25 5.72 5.61
N LEU A 93 9.18 6.94 5.10
CA LEU A 93 8.82 7.23 3.73
C LEU A 93 10.00 6.84 2.83
N GLY A 94 9.70 6.49 1.58
CA GLY A 94 10.74 6.27 0.59
C GLY A 94 11.63 7.50 0.42
N GLY A 95 12.80 7.30 -0.18
CA GLY A 95 13.69 8.39 -0.55
C GLY A 95 12.97 9.41 -1.45
N LEU A 96 13.28 10.69 -1.27
CA LEU A 96 12.73 11.76 -2.10
C LEU A 96 13.22 11.60 -3.55
N LYS A 97 12.28 11.65 -4.49
CA LYS A 97 12.51 11.59 -5.93
C LYS A 97 12.15 12.94 -6.55
N SER A 98 13.13 13.80 -6.74
CA SER A 98 12.98 15.11 -7.38
C SER A 98 13.07 15.00 -8.90
N THR A 99 12.20 14.17 -9.47
CA THR A 99 12.28 13.74 -10.87
C THR A 99 11.07 14.16 -11.70
N ILE A 100 10.04 14.77 -11.11
CA ILE A 100 8.84 15.17 -11.85
C ILE A 100 9.23 16.22 -12.89
N THR A 101 8.90 15.95 -14.15
CA THR A 101 9.09 16.88 -15.27
C THR A 101 7.78 17.48 -15.74
N GLU A 102 6.66 16.77 -15.52
CA GLU A 102 5.33 17.18 -15.97
C GLU A 102 4.26 16.50 -15.11
N ILE A 103 3.14 17.21 -14.89
CA ILE A 103 1.87 16.63 -14.46
C ILE A 103 0.80 17.06 -15.46
N SER A 104 0.19 16.09 -16.15
CA SER A 104 -0.78 16.37 -17.21
C SER A 104 -2.12 16.89 -16.65
N ASN A 105 -2.88 17.58 -17.50
CA ASN A 105 -4.25 18.02 -17.24
C ASN A 105 -5.29 17.05 -17.82
N ASP A 106 -4.95 15.76 -17.95
CA ASP A 106 -5.88 14.73 -18.41
C ASP A 106 -7.02 14.51 -17.40
N ALA A 107 -8.09 13.84 -17.84
CA ALA A 107 -9.19 13.46 -16.95
C ALA A 107 -8.71 12.66 -15.73
N ILE A 108 -7.65 11.85 -15.91
CA ILE A 108 -6.86 11.24 -14.85
C ILE A 108 -5.42 11.75 -15.01
N PRO A 109 -4.95 12.67 -14.17
CA PRO A 109 -3.62 13.25 -14.29
C PRO A 109 -2.50 12.20 -14.31
N VAL A 110 -1.52 12.38 -15.18
CA VAL A 110 -0.32 11.54 -15.29
C VAL A 110 0.91 12.34 -14.92
N ILE A 111 1.75 11.77 -14.07
CA ILE A 111 3.06 12.31 -13.72
C ILE A 111 4.12 11.68 -14.61
N THR A 112 4.94 12.52 -15.24
CA THR A 112 6.13 12.12 -15.99
C THR A 112 7.38 12.44 -15.18
N ASN A 113 8.33 11.50 -15.15
CA ASN A 113 9.59 11.59 -14.43
C ASN A 113 10.79 11.45 -15.37
N SER A 114 11.90 12.10 -15.02
CA SER A 114 13.18 11.98 -15.74
C SER A 114 13.95 10.69 -15.48
N GLY A 115 13.45 9.79 -14.64
CA GLY A 115 14.12 8.53 -14.28
C GLY A 115 13.14 7.42 -13.89
N VAL A 116 13.68 6.25 -13.53
CA VAL A 116 12.87 5.07 -13.17
C VAL A 116 12.14 5.29 -11.85
N ASN A 117 10.83 5.11 -11.86
CA ASN A 117 9.95 5.30 -10.72
C ASN A 117 10.19 4.24 -9.64
N GLY A 118 10.30 2.96 -10.01
CA GLY A 118 10.45 1.86 -9.04
C GLY A 118 9.21 1.66 -8.16
N ILE A 119 8.03 1.99 -8.69
CA ILE A 119 6.73 1.80 -8.02
C ILE A 119 5.91 0.76 -8.77
N SER A 120 4.96 0.17 -8.07
CA SER A 120 3.99 -0.79 -8.61
C SER A 120 2.59 -0.18 -8.60
N SER A 121 1.72 -0.72 -9.45
CA SER A 121 0.29 -0.35 -9.46
C SER A 121 -0.33 -0.57 -8.07
N GLY A 122 -1.05 0.44 -7.57
CA GLY A 122 -1.67 0.42 -6.25
C GLY A 122 -0.76 0.93 -5.12
N ASP A 123 0.51 1.25 -5.39
CA ASP A 123 1.35 1.96 -4.42
C ASP A 123 0.74 3.32 -4.06
N VAL A 124 1.15 3.85 -2.91
CA VAL A 124 0.79 5.20 -2.47
C VAL A 124 2.01 6.09 -2.56
N VAL A 125 1.88 7.28 -3.16
CA VAL A 125 2.94 8.29 -3.22
C VAL A 125 2.47 9.61 -2.62
N ARG A 126 3.41 10.36 -2.04
CA ARG A 126 3.21 11.73 -1.58
C ARG A 126 3.92 12.69 -2.51
N LEU A 127 3.20 13.69 -3.04
CA LEU A 127 3.80 14.76 -3.83
C LEU A 127 4.30 15.90 -2.94
N ILE A 128 5.36 16.58 -3.36
CA ILE A 128 6.06 17.63 -2.61
C ILE A 128 6.56 18.68 -3.61
N ASP A 129 6.48 19.96 -3.24
CA ASP A 129 7.02 21.09 -4.00
C ASP A 129 6.61 21.09 -5.49
N VAL A 130 5.34 20.77 -5.77
CA VAL A 130 4.79 20.75 -7.13
C VAL A 130 4.55 22.18 -7.62
N GLU A 131 5.26 22.60 -8.66
CA GLU A 131 5.07 23.89 -9.31
C GLU A 131 3.91 23.85 -10.30
N GLY A 132 2.99 24.81 -10.21
CA GLY A 132 1.81 24.88 -11.05
C GLY A 132 0.62 24.07 -10.55
N ALA A 133 0.79 23.24 -9.51
CA ALA A 133 -0.28 22.53 -8.81
C ALA A 133 0.03 22.34 -7.31
N GLN A 134 0.37 23.44 -6.64
CA GLN A 134 0.77 23.48 -5.23
C GLN A 134 -0.26 22.83 -4.27
N GLN A 135 -1.54 22.81 -4.64
CA GLN A 135 -2.61 22.15 -3.89
C GLN A 135 -2.40 20.63 -3.71
N LEU A 136 -1.61 19.99 -4.58
CA LEU A 136 -1.25 18.57 -4.46
C LEU A 136 -0.13 18.35 -3.41
N GLY A 137 0.50 19.43 -2.96
CA GLY A 137 1.60 19.40 -2.00
C GLY A 137 1.25 18.67 -0.71
N GLY A 138 2.05 17.65 -0.41
CA GLY A 138 1.94 16.79 0.76
C GLY A 138 0.76 15.81 0.73
N MET A 139 -0.03 15.77 -0.35
CA MET A 139 -1.19 14.88 -0.48
C MET A 139 -0.73 13.50 -0.96
N ASP A 140 -1.41 12.47 -0.45
CA ASP A 140 -1.13 11.08 -0.78
C ASP A 140 -2.07 10.62 -1.90
N PHE A 141 -1.56 9.82 -2.82
CA PHE A 141 -2.29 9.31 -3.98
C PHE A 141 -2.01 7.84 -4.19
N THR A 142 -3.06 7.05 -4.48
CA THR A 142 -2.89 5.74 -5.10
C THR A 142 -2.52 5.93 -6.57
N VAL A 143 -1.54 5.17 -7.06
CA VAL A 143 -0.98 5.37 -8.40
C VAL A 143 -0.85 4.11 -9.23
N GLY A 144 -0.75 4.29 -10.55
CA GLY A 144 -0.36 3.26 -11.49
C GLY A 144 -1.42 2.22 -11.87
N LYS A 145 -2.70 2.41 -11.52
CA LYS A 145 -3.81 1.55 -11.96
C LYS A 145 -4.17 1.79 -13.43
N ASN A 146 -4.18 3.05 -13.87
CA ASN A 146 -4.50 3.41 -15.26
C ASN A 146 -3.25 3.45 -16.14
N THR A 147 -2.23 4.21 -15.72
CA THR A 147 -0.98 4.39 -16.46
C THR A 147 0.18 4.10 -15.53
N LEU A 148 1.04 3.16 -15.91
CA LEU A 148 2.30 2.89 -15.22
C LEU A 148 3.36 2.47 -16.23
N SER A 149 4.48 3.19 -16.24
CA SER A 149 5.70 2.82 -16.93
C SER A 149 6.91 3.14 -16.05
N ASP A 150 8.11 2.87 -16.56
CA ASP A 150 9.36 3.22 -15.87
C ASP A 150 9.42 4.71 -15.53
N THR A 151 8.89 5.59 -16.39
CA THR A 151 9.00 7.05 -16.23
C THR A 151 7.66 7.73 -15.99
N THR A 152 6.52 7.02 -16.05
CA THR A 152 5.20 7.64 -15.85
C THR A 152 4.32 6.89 -14.87
N PHE A 153 3.46 7.60 -14.16
CA PHE A 153 2.39 7.00 -13.36
C PHE A 153 1.17 7.92 -13.25
N SER A 154 -0.03 7.35 -13.22
CA SER A 154 -1.28 8.08 -13.04
C SER A 154 -1.62 8.37 -11.57
N LEU A 155 -2.29 9.50 -11.31
CA LEU A 155 -2.98 9.79 -10.05
C LEU A 155 -4.43 9.29 -10.15
N ASP A 156 -4.62 7.97 -9.97
CA ASP A 156 -5.79 7.23 -10.48
C ASP A 156 -7.16 7.74 -10.01
N TYR A 157 -7.22 8.32 -8.81
CA TYR A 157 -8.46 8.78 -8.21
C TYR A 157 -8.55 10.31 -8.09
N MET A 158 -7.64 11.01 -8.77
CA MET A 158 -7.64 12.46 -8.83
C MET A 158 -8.66 12.97 -9.86
N SER A 159 -9.18 14.18 -9.65
CA SER A 159 -9.95 14.88 -10.68
C SER A 159 -9.00 15.48 -11.72
N GLN A 160 -9.53 15.95 -12.84
CA GLN A 160 -8.78 16.81 -13.74
C GLN A 160 -8.24 18.03 -12.95
N ILE A 161 -7.00 18.40 -13.23
CA ILE A 161 -6.32 19.56 -12.64
C ILE A 161 -5.76 20.46 -13.72
N VAL A 162 -5.26 21.63 -13.34
CA VAL A 162 -4.38 22.42 -14.20
C VAL A 162 -3.05 21.70 -14.35
N SER A 163 -2.48 21.70 -15.56
CA SER A 163 -1.18 21.11 -15.83
C SER A 163 -0.10 21.74 -14.95
N ALA A 164 0.79 20.91 -14.43
CA ALA A 164 1.86 21.32 -13.54
C ALA A 164 3.22 20.90 -14.11
N THR A 165 4.29 21.45 -13.55
CA THR A 165 5.66 21.16 -13.96
C THR A 165 6.42 20.51 -12.81
N THR A 166 7.65 20.96 -12.56
CA THR A 166 8.61 20.35 -11.67
C THR A 166 8.06 20.10 -10.27
N GLY A 167 8.56 19.05 -9.64
CA GLY A 167 8.21 18.69 -8.28
C GLY A 167 8.97 17.47 -7.82
N SER A 168 8.64 17.02 -6.62
CA SER A 168 9.20 15.83 -6.03
C SER A 168 8.11 14.89 -5.52
N TRP A 169 8.44 13.62 -5.38
CA TRP A 169 7.55 12.66 -4.74
C TRP A 169 8.33 11.67 -3.88
N ARG A 170 7.62 10.95 -3.03
CA ARG A 170 8.17 9.81 -2.29
C ARG A 170 7.10 8.75 -2.06
N LYS A 171 7.50 7.49 -2.09
CA LYS A 171 6.61 6.37 -1.79
C LYS A 171 6.21 6.37 -0.31
N VAL A 172 4.93 6.14 -0.04
CA VAL A 172 4.39 5.88 1.30
C VAL A 172 4.32 4.36 1.47
N ASN A 173 5.34 3.78 2.11
CA ASN A 173 5.50 2.32 2.20
C ASN A 173 4.37 1.64 2.98
N PHE A 174 3.85 2.32 4.00
CA PHE A 174 2.75 1.84 4.82
C PHE A 174 1.71 2.96 4.95
N ASP A 175 0.74 2.95 4.04
CA ASP A 175 -0.46 3.76 4.19
C ASP A 175 -1.38 3.09 5.23
N GLN A 176 -1.67 3.83 6.30
CA GLN A 176 -2.57 3.48 7.42
C GLN A 176 -1.97 2.63 8.56
N GLN A 177 -1.79 3.27 9.73
CA GLN A 177 -1.56 2.56 11.00
C GLN A 177 -2.86 2.25 11.75
N PHE A 178 -3.85 3.13 11.63
CA PHE A 178 -5.11 3.03 12.35
C PHE A 178 -6.28 2.98 11.38
N TYR A 179 -7.21 2.07 11.63
CA TYR A 179 -8.43 1.92 10.84
C TYR A 179 -9.68 2.24 11.68
N PRO A 180 -10.68 2.93 11.10
CA PRO A 180 -10.67 3.63 9.81
C PRO A 180 -9.78 4.90 9.84
N THR A 181 -9.33 5.41 8.69
CA THR A 181 -8.43 6.58 8.62
C THR A 181 -9.09 7.77 7.93
N ARG A 182 -8.57 8.97 8.18
CA ARG A 182 -8.90 10.15 7.40
C ARG A 182 -8.49 9.95 5.94
N ARG A 183 -9.31 10.47 5.03
CA ARG A 183 -9.04 10.42 3.59
C ARG A 183 -9.37 11.77 2.96
N SER A 184 -8.47 12.22 2.10
CA SER A 184 -8.66 13.45 1.34
C SER A 184 -9.62 13.20 0.17
N ILE A 185 -10.59 14.10 0.02
CA ILE A 185 -11.64 14.06 -0.98
C ILE A 185 -11.14 14.74 -2.26
N THR A 186 -11.36 14.10 -3.41
CA THR A 186 -11.01 14.63 -4.74
C THR A 186 -12.24 15.04 -5.55
N SER A 187 -13.43 14.52 -5.25
CA SER A 187 -14.69 14.99 -5.82
C SER A 187 -15.90 14.65 -4.94
N ILE A 188 -16.97 15.45 -5.09
CA ILE A 188 -18.28 15.19 -4.48
C ILE A 188 -19.38 15.47 -5.52
N THR A 189 -20.34 14.55 -5.68
CA THR A 189 -21.49 14.78 -6.58
C THR A 189 -22.60 15.59 -5.90
N LYS A 190 -23.36 16.32 -6.73
CA LYS A 190 -24.67 16.88 -6.34
C LYS A 190 -25.78 15.87 -6.64
N ALA A 191 -26.32 15.23 -5.61
CA ALA A 191 -27.34 14.21 -5.76
C ALA A 191 -28.14 14.05 -4.46
N SER A 192 -29.28 13.36 -4.52
CA SER A 192 -30.05 12.98 -3.33
C SER A 192 -29.27 12.07 -2.37
N LYS A 193 -28.22 11.43 -2.89
CA LYS A 193 -27.19 10.68 -2.15
C LYS A 193 -25.84 11.04 -2.75
N ALA A 194 -25.07 11.85 -2.04
CA ALA A 194 -23.77 12.29 -2.52
C ALA A 194 -22.81 11.10 -2.69
N ILE A 195 -21.98 11.16 -3.74
CA ILE A 195 -20.88 10.23 -3.98
C ILE A 195 -19.59 10.98 -3.74
N LEU A 196 -18.74 10.46 -2.85
CA LEU A 196 -17.45 11.04 -2.50
C LEU A 196 -16.34 10.16 -3.09
N LYS A 197 -15.36 10.78 -3.76
CA LYS A 197 -14.14 10.13 -4.28
C LYS A 197 -12.93 10.53 -3.46
N PHE A 198 -11.97 9.61 -3.24
CA PHE A 198 -10.78 9.88 -2.44
C PHE A 198 -9.48 9.75 -3.24
N SER A 199 -8.41 10.39 -2.79
CA SER A 199 -7.10 10.30 -3.46
C SER A 199 -6.37 8.97 -3.23
N VAL A 200 -6.63 8.31 -2.11
CA VAL A 200 -6.04 7.02 -1.72
C VAL A 200 -7.14 6.00 -1.50
N GLN A 201 -6.88 4.72 -1.81
CA GLN A 201 -7.86 3.65 -1.60
C GLN A 201 -8.35 3.59 -0.14
N HIS A 202 -9.67 3.74 0.06
CA HIS A 202 -10.21 4.10 1.39
C HIS A 202 -10.45 2.91 2.35
N LYS A 203 -10.72 1.69 1.83
CA LYS A 203 -11.05 0.47 2.61
C LYS A 203 -12.22 0.62 3.60
N LEU A 204 -13.02 1.69 3.48
CA LEU A 204 -14.21 1.91 4.29
C LEU A 204 -15.30 0.89 3.95
N GLU A 205 -16.22 0.68 4.88
CA GLU A 205 -17.29 -0.33 4.78
C GLU A 205 -18.67 0.33 4.96
N ILE A 206 -19.70 -0.31 4.41
CA ILE A 206 -21.10 0.12 4.55
C ILE A 206 -21.49 0.16 6.02
N GLY A 207 -22.25 1.18 6.42
CA GLY A 207 -22.72 1.40 7.79
C GLY A 207 -21.75 2.15 8.70
N GLN A 208 -20.51 2.43 8.24
CA GLN A 208 -19.59 3.30 8.97
C GLN A 208 -20.07 4.76 8.91
N SER A 209 -19.90 5.48 10.02
CA SER A 209 -20.22 6.91 10.10
C SER A 209 -18.96 7.77 10.01
N PHE A 210 -19.10 8.97 9.47
CA PHE A 210 -18.03 9.93 9.29
C PHE A 210 -18.55 11.36 9.43
N LYS A 211 -17.63 12.30 9.63
CA LYS A 211 -17.82 13.75 9.54
C LYS A 211 -17.04 14.25 8.34
N ILE A 212 -17.61 15.18 7.58
CA ILE A 212 -16.96 15.81 6.43
C ILE A 212 -16.41 17.17 6.86
N GLU A 213 -15.18 17.50 6.42
CA GLU A 213 -14.62 18.84 6.52
C GLU A 213 -14.29 19.35 5.13
N ILE A 214 -14.94 20.44 4.72
CA ILE A 214 -14.77 21.08 3.39
C ILE A 214 -14.29 22.52 3.60
N PRO A 215 -13.03 22.84 3.27
CA PRO A 215 -12.54 24.22 3.26
C PRO A 215 -13.27 25.08 2.22
N VAL A 216 -13.42 26.38 2.49
CA VAL A 216 -14.16 27.34 1.63
C VAL A 216 -13.73 27.29 0.16
N ILE A 217 -12.45 27.11 -0.10
CA ILE A 217 -11.87 27.06 -1.45
C ILE A 217 -12.41 25.90 -2.31
N TYR A 218 -13.00 24.86 -1.72
CA TYR A 218 -13.59 23.74 -2.46
C TYR A 218 -15.05 23.98 -2.87
N GLY A 219 -15.63 25.13 -2.49
CA GLY A 219 -17.08 25.32 -2.56
C GLY A 219 -17.81 24.41 -1.57
N MET A 220 -18.97 23.90 -1.97
CA MET A 220 -19.86 22.97 -1.23
C MET A 220 -19.86 23.15 0.31
N GLN A 221 -19.90 24.41 0.77
CA GLN A 221 -19.74 24.74 2.19
C GLN A 221 -20.88 24.24 3.07
N GLU A 222 -22.04 24.01 2.47
CA GLU A 222 -23.21 23.43 3.13
C GLU A 222 -22.93 22.01 3.65
N MET A 223 -21.94 21.32 3.07
CA MET A 223 -21.53 19.98 3.50
C MET A 223 -20.50 20.00 4.64
N ASN A 224 -19.86 21.15 4.90
CA ASN A 224 -18.82 21.26 5.91
C ASN A 224 -19.40 21.01 7.32
N GLY A 225 -18.81 20.08 8.06
CA GLY A 225 -19.24 19.70 9.40
C GLY A 225 -20.41 18.72 9.45
N LEU A 226 -21.04 18.39 8.32
CA LEU A 226 -22.09 17.37 8.28
C LEU A 226 -21.51 15.99 8.61
N SER A 227 -22.32 15.17 9.26
CA SER A 227 -22.04 13.75 9.47
C SER A 227 -23.01 12.90 8.68
N GLY A 228 -22.54 11.76 8.21
CA GLY A 228 -23.34 10.81 7.44
C GLY A 228 -22.87 9.38 7.66
N SER A 229 -23.60 8.45 7.05
CA SER A 229 -23.30 7.03 7.02
C SER A 229 -23.07 6.56 5.58
N ILE A 230 -22.14 5.61 5.43
CA ILE A 230 -21.85 4.98 4.15
C ILE A 230 -22.97 4.00 3.81
N ILE A 231 -23.61 4.16 2.66
CA ILE A 231 -24.67 3.24 2.19
C ILE A 231 -24.20 2.33 1.06
N GLU A 232 -23.14 2.71 0.35
CA GLU A 232 -22.55 1.93 -0.73
C GLU A 232 -21.05 2.20 -0.82
N VAL A 233 -20.29 1.21 -1.28
CA VAL A 233 -18.84 1.30 -1.50
C VAL A 233 -18.52 0.77 -2.91
N ASN A 234 -17.82 1.57 -3.70
CA ASN A 234 -17.24 1.14 -4.97
C ASN A 234 -15.71 1.19 -4.87
N THR A 235 -15.10 0.02 -4.71
CA THR A 235 -13.64 -0.12 -4.56
C THR A 235 -12.86 0.12 -5.85
N ASP A 236 -13.52 0.04 -7.01
CA ASP A 236 -12.87 0.19 -8.31
C ASP A 236 -12.70 1.66 -8.68
N GLU A 237 -13.71 2.49 -8.37
CA GLU A 237 -13.68 3.94 -8.56
C GLU A 237 -13.14 4.70 -7.35
N ASN A 238 -12.92 3.98 -6.24
CA ASN A 238 -12.54 4.52 -4.95
C ASN A 238 -13.53 5.57 -4.43
N THR A 239 -14.81 5.22 -4.51
CA THR A 239 -15.92 6.08 -4.10
C THR A 239 -16.79 5.43 -3.02
N ILE A 240 -17.45 6.28 -2.24
CA ILE A 240 -18.52 5.89 -1.33
C ILE A 240 -19.78 6.68 -1.67
N THR A 241 -20.94 6.05 -1.55
CA THR A 241 -22.23 6.74 -1.56
C THR A 241 -22.66 6.95 -0.12
N VAL A 242 -23.14 8.16 0.20
CA VAL A 242 -23.49 8.56 1.56
C VAL A 242 -24.94 8.99 1.66
N ASP A 243 -25.50 8.92 2.87
CA ASP A 243 -26.89 9.26 3.16
C ASP A 243 -27.20 10.77 3.23
N ILE A 244 -26.32 11.62 2.68
CA ILE A 244 -26.47 13.08 2.63
C ILE A 244 -27.06 13.51 1.27
N ASP A 245 -28.13 14.31 1.30
CA ASP A 245 -28.70 14.96 0.11
C ASP A 245 -27.96 16.28 -0.17
N SER A 246 -27.20 16.31 -1.26
CA SER A 246 -26.43 17.46 -1.73
C SER A 246 -27.06 18.14 -2.96
N SER A 247 -28.29 17.79 -3.34
CA SER A 247 -28.94 18.31 -4.55
C SER A 247 -29.06 19.84 -4.56
N GLY A 248 -29.32 20.43 -3.39
CA GLY A 248 -29.41 21.88 -3.18
C GLY A 248 -28.10 22.61 -2.91
N PHE A 249 -26.96 21.91 -2.81
CA PHE A 249 -25.69 22.52 -2.38
C PHE A 249 -24.98 23.23 -3.54
N SER A 250 -24.00 24.06 -3.23
CA SER A 250 -23.03 24.55 -4.21
C SER A 250 -22.18 23.39 -4.79
N SER A 251 -21.59 23.59 -5.96
CA SER A 251 -20.72 22.57 -6.58
C SER A 251 -19.43 22.41 -5.78
N PHE A 252 -18.90 21.18 -5.76
CA PHE A 252 -17.57 20.91 -5.27
C PHE A 252 -16.57 21.17 -6.40
N GLU A 253 -15.55 21.97 -6.13
CA GLU A 253 -14.48 22.28 -7.08
C GLU A 253 -13.13 21.97 -6.42
N PHE A 254 -12.25 21.29 -7.14
CA PHE A 254 -10.90 21.07 -6.63
C PHE A 254 -10.09 22.37 -6.77
N PRO A 255 -9.36 22.84 -5.73
CA PRO A 255 -8.70 24.12 -5.75
C PRO A 255 -7.72 24.29 -6.92
N LEU A 256 -7.66 25.50 -7.42
CA LEU A 256 -6.67 25.95 -8.38
C LEU A 256 -5.39 26.38 -7.65
N THR A 257 -4.34 26.57 -8.43
CA THR A 257 -2.99 26.88 -7.96
C THR A 257 -2.87 28.18 -7.16
N LEU A 258 -3.79 29.13 -7.36
CA LEU A 258 -3.79 30.43 -6.69
C LEU A 258 -4.66 30.46 -5.43
N ASP A 259 -5.36 29.37 -5.10
CA ASP A 259 -6.31 29.29 -3.98
C ASP A 259 -5.62 29.00 -2.63
N VAL A 260 -4.60 29.80 -2.30
CA VAL A 260 -3.86 29.70 -1.04
C VAL A 260 -4.64 30.37 0.12
N PRO A 261 -4.56 29.84 1.36
CA PRO A 261 -3.83 28.64 1.79
C PRO A 261 -4.58 27.33 1.52
N PHE A 262 -3.83 26.26 1.24
CA PHE A 262 -4.40 24.94 0.98
C PHE A 262 -4.63 24.16 2.29
N SER A 263 -5.90 24.04 2.66
CA SER A 263 -6.39 22.98 3.56
C SER A 263 -7.08 21.93 2.71
N ARG A 264 -7.10 20.65 3.10
CA ARG A 264 -7.73 19.59 2.31
C ARG A 264 -9.19 19.42 2.68
N ALA A 265 -10.02 19.12 1.70
CA ALA A 265 -11.32 18.49 1.95
C ALA A 265 -11.07 17.05 2.42
N GLU A 266 -11.62 16.65 3.57
CA GLU A 266 -11.38 15.34 4.15
C GLU A 266 -12.64 14.74 4.77
N ILE A 267 -12.70 13.42 4.77
CA ILE A 267 -13.57 12.69 5.70
C ILE A 267 -12.80 12.33 6.97
N ILE A 268 -13.47 12.44 8.09
CA ILE A 268 -12.99 12.05 9.40
C ILE A 268 -13.94 10.97 9.92
N PRO A 269 -13.49 9.73 10.11
CA PRO A 269 -14.35 8.69 10.70
C PRO A 269 -14.84 9.10 12.09
N VAL A 270 -16.13 8.91 12.38
CA VAL A 270 -16.75 9.23 13.68
C VAL A 270 -17.66 8.11 14.17
N GLY A 271 -17.71 7.90 15.49
CA GLY A 271 -18.72 7.07 16.14
C GLY A 271 -18.55 5.56 16.00
N THR A 272 -19.51 4.84 16.57
CA THR A 272 -19.69 3.38 16.47
C THR A 272 -20.81 3.10 15.47
N PRO A 273 -20.66 2.15 14.53
CA PRO A 273 -21.72 1.83 13.58
C PRO A 273 -23.00 1.42 14.34
N SER A 274 -24.13 1.98 13.95
CA SER A 274 -25.37 1.97 14.73
C SER A 274 -26.19 0.68 14.64
N SER A 275 -25.70 -0.42 14.05
CA SER A 275 -26.59 -1.55 13.74
C SER A 275 -25.98 -2.96 13.61
N ILE A 276 -24.75 -3.23 14.05
CA ILE A 276 -24.20 -4.59 14.01
C ILE A 276 -23.75 -5.06 15.40
N GLU A 277 -24.56 -5.91 16.03
CA GLU A 277 -24.12 -6.80 17.10
C GLU A 277 -22.93 -7.62 16.56
N ASN A 278 -21.74 -7.44 17.13
CA ASN A 278 -20.42 -8.00 16.75
C ASN A 278 -19.49 -7.14 15.88
N ALA A 279 -19.79 -5.86 15.59
CA ALA A 279 -18.81 -4.98 14.93
C ALA A 279 -17.80 -4.41 15.96
N ASN A 280 -16.51 -4.66 15.73
CA ASN A 280 -15.39 -4.27 16.60
C ASN A 280 -15.50 -2.83 17.13
N TYR A 281 -15.52 -2.69 18.47
CA TYR A 281 -16.25 -1.67 19.23
C TYR A 281 -15.42 -0.51 19.78
N LEU A 282 -14.70 0.30 18.99
CA LEU A 282 -14.15 1.57 19.51
C LEU A 282 -14.14 2.68 18.45
N GLY A 283 -14.97 3.71 18.65
CA GLY A 283 -15.40 4.71 17.65
C GLY A 283 -14.41 5.84 17.33
N SER A 284 -13.27 5.48 16.75
CA SER A 284 -12.26 6.34 16.13
C SER A 284 -11.32 5.42 15.33
N ALA A 285 -10.23 5.95 14.76
CA ALA A 285 -9.15 5.14 14.22
C ALA A 285 -8.47 4.33 15.35
N THR A 286 -9.09 3.24 15.82
CA THR A 286 -8.71 2.53 17.05
C THR A 286 -8.09 1.17 16.79
N LYS A 287 -8.38 0.58 15.63
CA LYS A 287 -7.74 -0.67 15.24
C LYS A 287 -6.36 -0.36 14.70
N ASN A 288 -5.34 -0.59 15.54
CA ASN A 288 -3.99 -0.64 15.05
C ASN A 288 -3.85 -1.83 14.08
N ILE A 289 -3.55 -1.54 12.82
CA ILE A 289 -3.31 -2.53 11.78
C ILE A 289 -1.82 -2.71 11.48
N THR A 290 -0.95 -2.10 12.28
CA THR A 290 0.49 -2.29 12.14
C THR A 290 0.87 -3.74 12.42
N TYR A 291 1.90 -4.19 11.74
CA TYR A 291 2.44 -5.52 11.88
C TYR A 291 3.95 -5.49 11.67
N ILE A 292 4.62 -6.40 12.35
CA ILE A 292 5.99 -6.79 12.01
C ILE A 292 5.89 -8.02 11.10
N GLY A 293 6.78 -8.13 10.14
CA GLY A 293 6.74 -9.20 9.17
C GLY A 293 8.00 -9.27 8.34
N ILE A 294 7.95 -10.13 7.32
CA ILE A 294 9.02 -10.23 6.33
C ILE A 294 8.39 -10.13 4.95
N LEU A 295 8.94 -9.27 4.09
CA LEU A 295 8.67 -9.27 2.67
C LEU A 295 9.55 -10.32 2.01
N LEU A 296 8.92 -11.17 1.21
CA LEU A 296 9.56 -12.11 0.32
C LEU A 296 9.55 -11.50 -1.08
N ALA A 297 10.74 -11.29 -1.65
CA ALA A 297 10.84 -10.89 -3.04
C ALA A 297 10.26 -11.99 -3.96
N SER A 298 9.70 -11.59 -5.09
CA SER A 298 9.13 -12.47 -6.10
C SER A 298 10.05 -12.69 -7.29
N GLY A 299 9.87 -13.82 -7.96
CA GLY A 299 10.69 -14.22 -9.09
C GLY A 299 11.05 -15.70 -9.02
N LEU A 300 11.67 -16.19 -10.10
CA LEU A 300 12.01 -17.60 -10.26
C LEU A 300 13.00 -18.10 -9.19
N ASN A 301 13.94 -17.25 -8.76
CA ASN A 301 14.95 -17.55 -7.75
C ASN A 301 14.74 -16.71 -6.49
N SER A 302 13.49 -16.51 -6.10
CA SER A 302 13.14 -15.62 -4.99
C SER A 302 12.19 -16.32 -4.02
N PRO A 303 12.22 -15.96 -2.72
CA PRO A 303 11.48 -16.71 -1.70
C PRO A 303 9.95 -16.67 -1.85
N ALA A 304 9.38 -15.67 -2.55
CA ALA A 304 7.94 -15.68 -2.84
C ALA A 304 7.57 -16.60 -4.02
N GLY A 305 8.54 -17.10 -4.79
CA GLY A 305 8.32 -17.90 -5.99
C GLY A 305 7.73 -17.13 -7.18
N SER A 306 7.46 -17.87 -8.25
CA SER A 306 6.77 -17.42 -9.45
C SER A 306 5.26 -17.64 -9.33
N ASN A 307 4.47 -17.08 -10.26
CA ASN A 307 3.01 -17.26 -10.25
C ASN A 307 2.62 -18.75 -10.18
N ASP A 308 1.64 -19.07 -9.33
CA ASP A 308 1.10 -20.40 -9.05
C ASP A 308 1.98 -21.35 -8.21
N ASP A 309 3.21 -20.97 -7.86
CA ASP A 309 4.06 -21.76 -6.97
C ASP A 309 3.41 -21.98 -5.60
N LYS A 310 3.48 -23.22 -5.09
CA LYS A 310 3.01 -23.58 -3.76
C LYS A 310 4.15 -23.43 -2.78
N ILE A 311 4.03 -22.41 -1.92
CA ILE A 311 5.05 -22.04 -0.96
C ILE A 311 4.63 -22.49 0.44
N PHE A 312 5.53 -23.17 1.15
CA PHE A 312 5.44 -23.43 2.59
C PHE A 312 6.48 -22.59 3.32
N TRP A 313 6.15 -22.11 4.52
CA TRP A 313 7.08 -21.34 5.32
C TRP A 313 6.95 -21.66 6.80
N GLN A 314 8.06 -21.49 7.52
CA GLN A 314 8.14 -21.65 8.97
C GLN A 314 9.02 -20.56 9.57
N ALA A 315 8.60 -19.98 10.68
CA ALA A 315 9.33 -18.97 11.44
C ALA A 315 9.49 -19.42 12.89
N GLY A 316 10.62 -19.08 13.49
CA GLY A 316 10.94 -19.56 14.84
C GLY A 316 11.99 -18.73 15.56
N LYS A 317 12.32 -19.21 16.77
CA LYS A 317 13.36 -18.68 17.65
C LYS A 317 14.65 -19.44 17.49
N SER A 318 15.77 -18.75 17.40
CA SER A 318 17.09 -19.40 17.44
C SER A 318 17.39 -19.75 18.91
N PHE A 319 17.96 -20.93 19.18
CA PHE A 319 18.40 -21.24 20.54
C PHE A 319 19.57 -20.30 20.89
N SER A 320 19.43 -19.55 21.98
CA SER A 320 20.60 -18.97 22.64
C SER A 320 21.44 -20.14 23.13
N VAL A 321 22.66 -20.27 22.62
CA VAL A 321 23.70 -20.94 23.41
C VAL A 321 23.92 -20.03 24.62
N GLU A 322 23.94 -20.59 25.82
CA GLU A 322 24.31 -19.83 27.01
C GLU A 322 25.65 -19.13 26.73
N ASN A 323 25.69 -17.81 26.90
CA ASN A 323 26.96 -17.08 26.92
C ASN A 323 27.71 -17.53 28.18
N ASN A 324 28.54 -18.57 28.05
CA ASN A 324 29.58 -18.89 29.03
C ASN A 324 30.67 -17.80 29.01
#